data_AF-A0A349BT98-F1
#
_entry.id   AF-A0A349BT98-F1
#
_cell.length_a   1.000
_cell.length_b   1.000
_cell.length_c   1.000
_cell.angle_alpha   90.00
_cell.angle_beta   90.00
_cell.angle_gamma   90.00
#
_symmetry.space_group_name_H-M   'P 1'
#
loop_
_entity.id
_entity.type
_entity.pdbx_description
1 polymer ?
#
loop_
_entity_poly.entity_id
_entity_poly.type
_entity_poly.pdbx_seq_one_letter_code
_entity_poly.pdbx_strand_id
1 'polypeptide(L)'
;FIDGVYSPFLSNTTHDGLDVCLMSAALSKPKYKELINTYFNKIAPEDDSLTALNTSYAKEGAYIYIPKSVVAEKPIEIIHFSSGNE
;
A
#
# COMPACT_ATOMS: atom_id res chain seq x y z
N PHE A 1 -5.75 -8.07 3.68
CA PHE A 1 -6.21 -8.33 2.30
C PHE A 1 -6.70 -9.76 2.22
N ILE A 2 -7.85 -9.99 1.57
CA ILE A 2 -8.38 -11.32 1.26
C ILE A 2 -8.38 -11.42 -0.27
N ASP A 3 -7.67 -12.39 -0.82
CA ASP A 3 -7.54 -12.60 -2.27
C ASP A 3 -7.13 -11.32 -3.02
N GLY A 4 -6.15 -10.61 -2.47
CA GLY A 4 -5.63 -9.36 -3.03
C GLY A 4 -6.49 -8.12 -2.77
N VAL A 5 -7.69 -8.25 -2.20
CA VAL A 5 -8.62 -7.12 -1.97
C VAL A 5 -8.62 -6.69 -0.50
N TYR A 6 -8.69 -5.39 -0.24
CA TYR A 6 -8.83 -4.88 1.12
C TYR A 6 -10.20 -5.23 1.74
N SER A 7 -10.22 -5.66 3.01
CA SER A 7 -11.46 -5.94 3.75
C SER A 7 -11.68 -4.88 4.84
N PRO A 8 -12.60 -3.91 4.64
CA PRO A 8 -12.88 -2.87 5.62
C PRO A 8 -13.42 -3.41 6.95
N PHE A 9 -14.10 -4.56 6.92
CA PHE A 9 -14.67 -5.17 8.12
C PHE A 9 -13.60 -5.73 9.07
N LEU A 10 -12.45 -6.15 8.53
CA LEU A 10 -11.37 -6.79 9.29
C LEU A 10 -10.14 -5.90 9.47
N SER A 11 -10.21 -4.62 9.07
CA SER A 11 -9.03 -3.80 8.91
C SER A 11 -9.25 -2.35 9.37
N ASN A 12 -8.15 -1.67 9.69
CA ASN A 12 -8.12 -0.26 10.04
C ASN A 12 -7.12 0.49 9.17
N THR A 13 -7.46 1.73 8.81
CA THR A 13 -6.55 2.73 8.24
C THR A 13 -6.36 3.89 9.22
N THR A 14 -5.33 4.71 9.03
CA THR A 14 -5.14 5.93 9.82
C THR A 14 -4.53 7.04 8.97
N HIS A 15 -4.89 8.27 9.32
CA HIS A 15 -4.33 9.52 8.78
C HIS A 15 -3.89 10.46 9.90
N ASP A 16 -3.80 9.96 11.14
CA ASP A 16 -3.43 10.72 12.33
C ASP A 16 -1.96 10.52 12.65
N GLY A 17 -1.17 11.59 12.54
CA GLY A 17 0.29 11.61 12.71
C GLY A 17 1.10 10.86 11.62
N LEU A 18 0.53 9.83 11.03
CA LEU A 18 1.09 9.03 9.93
C LEU A 18 -0.03 8.62 8.96
N ASP A 19 0.32 8.35 7.71
CA ASP A 19 -0.64 7.94 6.68
C ASP A 19 -0.50 6.44 6.39
N VAL A 20 -1.49 5.65 6.81
CA VAL A 20 -1.63 4.22 6.48
C VAL A 20 -3.00 4.03 5.82
N CYS A 21 -3.01 3.86 4.50
CA CYS A 21 -4.24 3.75 3.73
C CYS A 21 -4.06 2.88 2.48
N LEU A 22 -5.13 2.76 1.69
CA LEU A 22 -5.09 1.98 0.46
C LEU A 22 -4.22 2.64 -0.60
N MET A 23 -3.50 1.81 -1.36
CA MET A 23 -2.70 2.24 -2.49
C MET A 23 -3.55 2.98 -3.53
N SER A 24 -4.78 2.51 -3.79
CA SER A 24 -5.75 3.21 -4.66
C SER A 24 -6.04 4.65 -4.22
N ALA A 25 -6.14 4.90 -2.92
CA ALA A 25 -6.34 6.25 -2.38
C ALA A 25 -5.07 7.10 -2.51
N ALA A 26 -3.89 6.49 -2.31
CA ALA A 26 -2.60 7.17 -2.47
C ALA A 26 -2.35 7.57 -3.94
N LEU A 27 -2.62 6.68 -4.89
CA LEU A 27 -2.41 6.91 -6.32
C LEU A 27 -3.39 7.95 -6.92
N SER A 28 -4.57 8.11 -6.34
CA SER A 28 -5.63 8.98 -6.88
C SER A 28 -5.67 10.39 -6.27
N LYS A 29 -5.29 10.53 -4.99
CA LYS A 29 -5.44 11.81 -4.28
C LYS A 29 -4.23 12.74 -4.50
N PRO A 30 -4.44 14.02 -4.84
CA PRO A 30 -3.35 14.98 -5.07
C PRO A 30 -2.35 15.11 -3.92
N LYS A 31 -2.80 14.95 -2.67
CA LYS A 31 -1.98 15.00 -1.44
C LYS A 31 -0.72 14.13 -1.52
N TYR A 32 -0.80 12.96 -2.17
CA TYR A 32 0.29 11.98 -2.18
C TYR A 32 1.13 11.99 -3.46
N LYS A 33 0.73 12.79 -4.47
CA LYS A 33 1.29 12.73 -5.82
C LYS A 33 2.80 12.94 -5.86
N GLU A 34 3.31 13.88 -5.05
CA GLU A 34 4.75 14.15 -4.98
C GLU A 34 5.52 12.92 -4.50
N LEU A 35 5.14 12.35 -3.35
CA LEU A 35 5.77 11.16 -2.79
C LEU A 35 5.64 9.93 -3.69
N ILE A 36 4.47 9.73 -4.31
CA ILE A 36 4.27 8.66 -5.30
C ILE A 36 5.25 8.82 -6.45
N ASN A 37 5.38 10.00 -7.04
CA ASN A 37 6.33 10.23 -8.14
C ASN A 37 7.79 10.00 -7.72
N THR A 38 8.12 10.34 -6.47
CA THR A 38 9.47 10.18 -5.93
C THR A 38 9.84 8.73 -5.65
N TYR A 39 8.91 7.90 -5.15
CA TYR A 39 9.23 6.58 -4.60
C TYR A 39 8.57 5.39 -5.31
N PHE A 40 7.41 5.57 -5.94
CA PHE A 40 6.69 4.45 -6.55
C PHE A 40 7.48 3.86 -7.73
N ASN A 41 7.58 2.53 -7.75
CA ASN A 41 8.28 1.75 -8.77
C ASN A 41 9.76 2.15 -9.00
N LYS A 42 10.46 2.72 -8.00
CA LYS A 42 11.88 3.12 -8.14
C LYS A 42 12.89 2.05 -7.74
N ILE A 43 12.49 1.12 -6.87
CA ILE A 43 13.36 0.04 -6.36
C ILE A 43 12.91 -1.35 -6.81
N ALA A 44 11.76 -1.44 -7.48
CA ALA A 44 11.21 -2.69 -7.96
C ALA A 44 12.06 -3.21 -9.14
N PRO A 45 12.45 -4.50 -9.17
CA PRO A 45 13.19 -5.07 -10.29
C PRO A 45 12.36 -5.04 -11.58
N GLU A 46 12.79 -4.26 -12.58
CA GLU A 46 12.03 -4.11 -13.84
C GLU A 46 12.15 -5.34 -14.76
N ASP A 47 13.24 -6.10 -14.64
CA ASP A 47 13.50 -7.29 -15.47
C ASP A 47 12.76 -8.56 -14.98
N ASP A 48 12.04 -8.48 -13.85
CA ASP A 48 11.26 -9.59 -13.29
C ASP A 48 9.79 -9.52 -13.74
N SER A 49 9.32 -10.55 -14.43
CA SER A 49 7.99 -10.57 -15.04
C SER A 49 6.85 -10.53 -14.01
N LEU A 50 7.03 -11.16 -12.85
CA LEU A 50 6.04 -11.15 -11.76
C LEU A 50 5.97 -9.78 -11.09
N THR A 51 7.12 -9.11 -10.95
CA THR A 51 7.18 -7.73 -10.46
C THR A 51 6.47 -6.78 -11.42
N ALA A 52 6.75 -6.88 -12.73
CA ALA A 52 6.07 -6.08 -13.74
C ALA A 52 4.55 -6.29 -13.71
N LEU A 53 4.11 -7.56 -13.60
CA LEU A 53 2.70 -7.91 -13.47
C LEU A 53 2.09 -7.28 -12.21
N ASN A 54 2.68 -7.48 -11.04
CA ASN A 54 2.18 -6.91 -9.78
C ASN A 54 2.12 -5.38 -9.81
N THR A 55 3.13 -4.70 -10.36
CA THR A 55 3.14 -3.25 -10.51
C THR A 55 2.00 -2.77 -11.41
N SER A 56 1.69 -3.49 -12.50
CA SER A 56 0.58 -3.14 -13.40
C SER A 56 -0.79 -3.22 -12.71
N TYR A 57 -0.93 -4.09 -11.70
CA TYR A 57 -2.14 -4.29 -10.90
C TYR A 57 -2.08 -3.62 -9.52
N ALA A 58 -1.11 -2.73 -9.25
CA ALA A 58 -0.86 -2.12 -7.94
C ALA A 58 -1.95 -1.13 -7.43
N LYS A 59 -3.17 -1.21 -7.95
CA LYS A 59 -4.33 -0.46 -7.42
C LYS A 59 -4.72 -0.93 -6.03
N GLU A 60 -4.59 -2.23 -5.76
CA GLU A 60 -4.78 -2.80 -4.44
C GLU A 60 -3.42 -2.92 -3.72
N GLY A 61 -3.42 -2.65 -2.42
CA GLY A 61 -2.20 -2.67 -1.60
C GLY A 61 -2.25 -1.61 -0.50
N ALA A 62 -1.18 -1.54 0.28
CA ALA A 62 -1.04 -0.59 1.37
C ALA A 62 -0.03 0.52 1.01
N TYR A 63 -0.42 1.77 1.25
CA TYR A 63 0.48 2.91 1.30
C TYR A 63 0.76 3.23 2.77
N ILE A 64 2.04 3.30 3.14
CA ILE A 64 2.51 3.62 4.49
C ILE A 64 3.52 4.76 4.39
N TYR A 65 3.22 5.86 5.06
CA TYR A 65 4.13 6.99 5.20
C TYR A 65 4.21 7.42 6.66
N ILE A 66 5.43 7.36 7.20
CA ILE A 66 5.77 7.82 8.54
C ILE A 66 6.63 9.07 8.38
N PRO A 67 6.16 10.26 8.82
CA PRO A 67 6.95 11.48 8.72
C PRO A 67 8.26 11.39 9.52
N LYS A 68 9.23 12.22 9.14
CA LYS A 68 10.49 12.33 9.86
C LYS A 68 10.24 12.66 11.34
N SER A 69 10.93 11.96 12.23
CA SER A 69 10.82 12.11 13.69
C SER A 69 9.46 11.73 14.29
N VAL A 70 8.62 11.00 13.55
CA VAL A 70 7.39 10.38 14.08
C VAL A 70 7.65 8.90 14.37
N VAL A 71 7.10 8.41 15.48
CA VAL A 71 7.12 6.99 15.86
C VAL A 71 5.69 6.47 15.80
N ALA A 72 5.50 5.32 15.16
CA ALA A 72 4.19 4.66 15.16
C ALA A 72 3.88 4.14 16.58
N GLU A 73 2.75 4.55 17.15
CA GLU A 73 2.35 4.17 18.51
C GLU A 73 2.09 2.67 18.66
N LYS A 74 1.69 2.01 17.57
CA LYS A 74 1.49 0.57 17.47
C LYS A 74 2.08 0.03 16.16
N PRO A 75 2.46 -1.27 16.12
CA PRO A 75 2.92 -1.90 14.88
C PRO A 75 1.87 -1.79 13.77
N ILE A 76 2.34 -1.64 12.53
CA ILE A 76 1.50 -1.73 11.33
C ILE A 76 1.62 -3.17 10.82
N GLU A 77 0.50 -3.88 10.80
CA GLU A 77 0.43 -5.27 10.35
C GLU A 77 -0.32 -5.36 9.02
N ILE A 78 0.28 -6.02 8.03
CA ILE A 78 -0.35 -6.33 6.75
C ILE A 78 -0.48 -7.84 6.65
N ILE A 79 -1.72 -8.33 6.68
CA ILE A 79 -2.02 -9.75 6.53
C ILE A 79 -2.64 -9.99 5.15
N HIS A 80 -2.15 -11.01 4.45
CA HIS A 80 -2.73 -11.52 3.22
C HIS A 80 -3.32 -12.90 3.48
N PHE A 81 -4.63 -13.04 3.30
CA PHE A 81 -5.33 -14.32 3.29
C PHE A 81 -5.65 -14.69 1.84
N SER A 82 -5.35 -15.93 1.47
CA SER A 82 -5.72 -16.49 0.18
C SER A 82 -6.69 -17.64 0.41
N SER A 83 -7.89 -17.56 -0.18
CA SER A 83 -8.94 -18.58 -0.03
C SER A 83 -8.67 -19.80 -0.91
N GLY A 84 -7.85 -19.66 -1.95
CA GLY A 84 -7.55 -20.72 -2.93
C GLY A 84 -8.71 -21.03 -3.88
N ASN A 85 -9.79 -20.23 -3.84
CA ASN A 85 -10.84 -20.25 -4.84
C ASN A 85 -10.43 -19.33 -6.00
N GLU A 86 -9.85 -19.93 -7.04
CA GLU A 86 -9.78 -19.36 -8.40
C GLU A 86 -10.80 -20.04 -9.31
#